data_AF-A0A435ZK93-F1
#
_entry.id   AF-A0A435ZK93-F1
#
_cell.length_a   1.000
_cell.length_b   1.000
_cell.length_c   1.000
_cell.angle_alpha   90.00
_cell.angle_beta   90.00
_cell.angle_gamma   90.00
#
_symmetry.space_group_name_H-M   'P 1'
#
loop_
_entity.id
_entity.type
_entity.pdbx_description
1 polymer ?
#
loop_
_entity_poly.entity_id
_entity_poly.type
_entity_poly.pdbx_seq_one_letter_code
_entity_poly.pdbx_strand_id
1 'polypeptide(L)'
;MSQHYIATPLRRALEKTIKEARIVAEEGAADAIRRLGVAEAKAPAYLSDSEKELRRSLRAHARTLGDRLDSDLNEQEVKRLVEAAAYAHWHRMLFARFLAERGLLRHPEHNVPVTLEDCREIAQEEELADAWAVAERYAASMLPAVFRIDDPVLSLTLDPAQGQTLHRLVTDLDGDVFQAEDSLGWTYQFWRVAEKDAANKAGVKIGADEISAVTQLFTEPYMVRFLLHNTLGAWWAGKVLAASPTLAQRALDEDALRAACSPPGYSFDMLRFVKEVDGDDGRWRPAAGEFPGWPKEARAITMLDPCCGSGHFLTEALAILIALRKAEEGLSAPDAVVAALSENLHGLEIDGRCVQIAAFAVALTAWRIGGWQALPQPHMPGSAHRRYLWKNSRHSRTVILTCGSASRLYTVCSHKHQSSAA
;
A
#
# COMPACT_ATOMS: atom_id res chain seq x y z
N MET A 1 -18.67 10.70 -7.22
CA MET A 1 -18.09 11.37 -6.04
C MET A 1 -16.81 12.03 -6.50
N SER A 2 -16.63 13.34 -6.28
CA SER A 2 -15.39 14.03 -6.69
C SER A 2 -14.23 13.51 -5.84
N GLN A 3 -13.18 12.98 -6.47
CA GLN A 3 -11.93 12.70 -5.75
C GLN A 3 -11.42 14.02 -5.17
N HIS A 4 -11.16 14.04 -3.87
CA HIS A 4 -10.62 15.20 -3.18
C HIS A 4 -9.10 15.07 -3.13
N TYR A 5 -8.42 15.93 -3.89
CA TYR A 5 -6.96 16.02 -3.88
C TYR A 5 -6.52 17.09 -2.89
N ILE A 6 -5.39 16.86 -2.22
CA ILE A 6 -4.86 17.80 -1.23
C ILE A 6 -4.50 19.14 -1.88
N ALA A 7 -4.92 20.24 -1.25
CA ALA A 7 -4.58 21.58 -1.72
C ALA A 7 -3.07 21.83 -1.65
N THR A 8 -2.52 22.60 -2.59
CA THR A 8 -1.07 22.87 -2.66
C THR A 8 -0.45 23.40 -1.35
N PRO A 9 -1.09 24.33 -0.60
CA PRO A 9 -0.56 24.79 0.69
C PRO A 9 -0.45 23.66 1.72
N LEU A 10 -1.48 22.82 1.84
CA LEU A 10 -1.50 21.67 2.74
C LEU A 10 -0.47 20.62 2.33
N ARG A 11 -0.30 20.37 1.02
CA ARG A 11 0.74 19.47 0.50
C ARG A 11 2.15 19.94 0.88
N ARG A 12 2.44 21.24 0.80
CA ARG A 12 3.72 21.81 1.21
C ARG A 12 3.95 21.72 2.72
N ALA A 13 2.90 21.93 3.51
CA ALA A 13 2.96 21.73 4.95
C ALA A 13 3.26 20.27 5.29
N LEU A 14 2.54 19.33 4.67
CA LEU A 14 2.79 17.89 4.80
C LEU A 14 4.22 17.52 4.43
N GLU A 15 4.76 18.03 3.31
CA GLU A 15 6.14 17.79 2.90
C GLU A 15 7.14 18.23 3.97
N LYS A 16 6.98 19.44 4.50
CA LYS A 16 7.85 19.98 5.55
C LYS A 16 7.79 19.10 6.80
N THR A 17 6.59 18.78 7.27
CA THR A 17 6.38 17.95 8.47
C THR A 17 6.97 16.56 8.32
N ILE A 18 6.77 15.90 7.18
CA ILE A 18 7.32 14.55 6.93
C ILE A 18 8.86 14.58 6.97
N LYS A 19 9.49 15.59 6.36
CA LYS A 19 10.95 15.73 6.35
C LYS A 19 11.50 15.97 7.76
N GLU A 20 10.84 16.82 8.54
CA GLU A 20 11.21 17.08 9.94
C GLU A 20 11.02 15.84 10.82
N ALA A 21 9.89 15.15 10.68
CA ALA A 21 9.59 13.93 11.41
C ALA A 21 10.61 12.82 11.13
N ARG A 22 11.08 12.70 9.87
CA ARG A 22 12.13 11.75 9.52
C ARG A 22 13.41 11.99 10.31
N ILE A 23 13.87 13.24 10.41
CA ILE A 23 15.09 13.59 11.14
C ILE A 23 14.92 13.21 12.62
N VAL A 24 13.84 13.65 13.26
CA VAL A 24 13.57 13.39 14.68
C VAL A 24 13.45 11.89 14.96
N ALA A 25 12.78 11.15 14.07
CA ALA A 25 12.59 9.71 14.22
C ALA A 25 13.90 8.92 14.02
N GLU A 26 14.75 9.31 13.04
CA GLU A 26 16.06 8.69 12.82
C GLU A 26 17.02 8.99 13.98
N GLU A 27 17.05 10.22 14.49
CA GLU A 27 17.83 10.58 15.68
C GLU A 27 17.40 9.76 16.91
N GLY A 28 16.09 9.66 17.16
CA GLY A 28 15.60 8.91 18.30
C GLY A 28 15.78 7.41 18.20
N ALA A 29 15.59 6.85 17.01
CA ALA A 29 15.90 5.46 16.76
C ALA A 29 17.39 5.18 16.97
N ALA A 30 18.27 6.04 16.45
CA ALA A 30 19.71 5.91 16.62
C ALA A 30 20.14 5.96 18.10
N ASP A 31 19.58 6.88 18.88
CA ASP A 31 19.89 6.99 20.30
C ASP A 31 19.38 5.78 21.10
N ALA A 32 18.16 5.30 20.83
CA ALA A 32 17.60 4.10 21.47
C ALA A 32 18.43 2.84 21.15
N ILE A 33 18.86 2.69 19.89
CA ILE A 33 19.72 1.60 19.43
C ILE A 33 21.12 1.68 20.06
N ARG A 34 21.68 2.90 20.19
CA ARG A 34 22.97 3.15 20.84
C ARG A 34 22.92 2.81 22.32
N ARG A 35 21.84 3.19 23.04
CA ARG A 35 21.64 2.84 24.46
C ARG A 35 21.63 1.33 24.70
N LEU A 36 21.09 0.56 23.76
CA LEU A 36 21.10 -0.91 23.85
C LEU A 36 22.44 -1.52 23.42
N GLY A 37 23.43 -0.72 23.00
CA GLY A 37 24.72 -1.19 22.49
C GLY A 37 24.55 -2.19 21.34
N VAL A 38 23.56 -2.00 20.47
CA VAL A 38 23.22 -2.97 19.40
C VAL A 38 24.38 -3.13 18.44
N ALA A 39 25.08 -2.05 18.11
CA ALA A 39 26.24 -2.05 17.23
C ALA A 39 27.48 -2.71 17.86
N GLU A 40 27.62 -2.62 19.18
CA GLU A 40 28.83 -3.03 19.89
C GLU A 40 29.03 -4.56 19.94
N ALA A 41 30.27 -5.01 20.12
CA ALA A 41 30.56 -6.44 20.26
C ALA A 41 29.96 -7.05 21.54
N LYS A 42 30.01 -6.30 22.64
CA LYS A 42 29.56 -6.73 23.98
C LYS A 42 28.30 -5.97 24.37
N ALA A 43 27.40 -6.64 25.07
CA ALA A 43 26.24 -5.97 25.66
C ALA A 43 26.70 -5.09 26.84
N PRO A 44 26.21 -3.85 26.96
CA PRO A 44 26.47 -3.01 28.12
C PRO A 44 26.06 -3.70 29.43
N ALA A 45 26.87 -3.52 30.48
CA ALA A 45 26.68 -4.22 31.76
C ALA A 45 25.41 -3.80 32.52
N TYR A 46 24.90 -2.60 32.24
CA TYR A 46 23.70 -2.04 32.88
C TYR A 46 22.38 -2.56 32.29
N LEU A 47 22.42 -3.29 31.16
CA LEU A 47 21.19 -3.80 30.55
C LEU A 47 20.56 -4.89 31.43
N SER A 48 19.24 -4.80 31.60
CA SER A 48 18.41 -5.87 32.13
C SER A 48 18.37 -7.08 31.17
N ASP A 49 17.86 -8.21 31.64
CA ASP A 49 17.81 -9.43 30.81
C ASP A 49 16.83 -9.31 29.64
N SER A 50 15.72 -8.58 29.82
CA SER A 50 14.78 -8.25 28.73
C SER A 50 15.42 -7.32 27.70
N GLU A 51 16.18 -6.31 28.12
CA GLU A 51 16.92 -5.43 27.20
C GLU A 51 18.02 -6.18 26.45
N LYS A 52 18.70 -7.12 27.09
CA LYS A 52 19.66 -8.01 26.40
C LYS A 52 18.96 -8.89 25.36
N GLU A 53 17.75 -9.35 25.63
CA GLU A 53 16.94 -10.11 24.67
C GLU A 53 16.50 -9.26 23.49
N LEU A 54 15.97 -8.07 23.76
CA LEU A 54 15.63 -7.09 22.74
C LEU A 54 16.85 -6.76 21.86
N ARG A 55 18.01 -6.50 22.47
CA ARG A 55 19.26 -6.28 21.76
C ARG A 55 19.62 -7.44 20.82
N ARG A 56 19.49 -8.69 21.27
CA ARG A 56 19.74 -9.88 20.41
C ARG A 56 18.77 -9.93 19.24
N SER A 57 17.49 -9.67 19.48
CA SER A 57 16.44 -9.61 18.47
C SER A 57 16.74 -8.52 17.43
N LEU A 58 17.08 -7.31 17.87
CA LEU A 58 17.43 -6.18 17.01
C LEU A 58 18.67 -6.46 16.15
N ARG A 59 19.71 -7.10 16.69
CA ARG A 59 20.87 -7.52 15.88
C ARG A 59 20.48 -8.53 14.81
N ALA A 60 19.62 -9.50 15.14
CA ALA A 60 19.11 -10.45 14.16
C ALA A 60 18.28 -9.74 13.08
N HIS A 61 17.43 -8.81 13.48
CA HIS A 61 16.62 -8.03 12.58
C HIS A 61 17.45 -7.13 11.65
N ALA A 62 18.47 -6.45 12.17
CA ALA A 62 19.43 -5.67 11.37
C ALA A 62 19.99 -6.50 10.21
N ARG A 63 20.41 -7.75 10.47
CA ARG A 63 20.88 -8.68 9.42
C ARG A 63 19.81 -9.06 8.42
N THR A 64 18.55 -9.22 8.85
CA THR A 64 17.44 -9.48 7.91
C THR A 64 17.12 -8.28 7.02
N LEU A 65 17.37 -7.05 7.51
CA LEU A 65 17.27 -5.82 6.73
C LEU A 65 18.48 -5.63 5.80
N GLY A 66 19.58 -6.35 6.06
CA GLY A 66 20.80 -6.37 5.25
C GLY A 66 21.96 -5.55 5.84
N ASP A 67 21.87 -5.12 7.10
CA ASP A 67 23.03 -4.59 7.83
C ASP A 67 24.06 -5.70 8.07
N ARG A 68 25.34 -5.42 7.81
CA ARG A 68 26.42 -6.42 7.92
C ARG A 68 26.87 -6.62 9.37
N LEU A 69 27.30 -7.83 9.65
CA LEU A 69 28.02 -8.16 10.88
C LEU A 69 29.50 -8.31 10.51
N ASP A 70 30.36 -7.50 11.12
CA ASP A 70 31.80 -7.70 11.08
C ASP A 70 32.12 -8.93 11.94
N SER A 71 32.63 -9.99 11.33
CA SER A 71 32.91 -11.25 12.03
C SER A 71 34.11 -11.16 12.97
N ASP A 72 35.05 -10.27 12.69
CA ASP A 72 36.32 -10.19 13.40
C ASP A 72 36.16 -9.32 14.65
N LEU A 73 35.45 -8.20 14.52
CA LEU A 73 35.13 -7.30 15.62
C LEU A 73 33.84 -7.67 16.35
N ASN A 74 33.00 -8.51 15.75
CA ASN A 74 31.62 -8.80 16.20
C ASN A 74 30.77 -7.52 16.30
N GLU A 75 31.09 -6.50 15.52
CA GLU A 75 30.35 -5.24 15.44
C GLU A 75 29.26 -5.33 14.38
N GLN A 76 28.08 -4.82 14.70
CA GLN A 76 26.90 -4.89 13.85
C GLN A 76 26.64 -3.52 13.25
N GLU A 77 26.58 -3.42 11.92
CA GLU A 77 26.01 -2.25 11.27
C GLU A 77 24.55 -2.10 11.70
N VAL A 78 24.08 -0.86 11.86
CA VAL A 78 22.73 -0.56 12.34
C VAL A 78 22.01 0.47 11.47
N LYS A 79 22.57 0.80 10.31
CA LYS A 79 22.02 1.88 9.47
C LYS A 79 20.58 1.57 9.04
N ARG A 80 20.35 0.37 8.48
CA ARG A 80 19.01 -0.02 8.02
C ARG A 80 18.07 -0.28 9.19
N LEU A 81 18.60 -0.76 10.32
CA LEU A 81 17.83 -0.89 11.55
C LEU A 81 17.30 0.46 12.06
N VAL A 82 18.14 1.52 12.05
CA VAL A 82 17.73 2.89 12.41
C VAL A 82 16.65 3.39 11.45
N GLU A 83 16.87 3.24 10.13
CA GLU A 83 15.90 3.65 9.11
C GLU A 83 14.56 2.92 9.25
N ALA A 84 14.58 1.61 9.52
CA ALA A 84 13.40 0.79 9.73
C ALA A 84 12.65 1.19 11.01
N ALA A 85 13.36 1.42 12.11
CA ALA A 85 12.78 1.88 13.37
C ALA A 85 12.11 3.26 13.20
N ALA A 86 12.82 4.23 12.62
CA ALA A 86 12.30 5.57 12.37
C ALA A 86 11.03 5.52 11.50
N TYR A 87 11.07 4.74 10.42
CA TYR A 87 9.93 4.54 9.54
C TYR A 87 8.73 3.93 10.29
N ALA A 88 8.97 2.86 11.06
CA ALA A 88 7.91 2.12 11.76
C ALA A 88 7.21 2.98 12.81
N HIS A 89 7.95 3.69 13.66
CA HIS A 89 7.39 4.57 14.68
C HIS A 89 6.56 5.70 14.05
N TRP A 90 7.11 6.41 13.05
CA TRP A 90 6.40 7.51 12.41
C TRP A 90 5.14 7.08 11.64
N HIS A 91 5.26 6.08 10.76
CA HIS A 91 4.15 5.71 9.88
C HIS A 91 3.00 5.03 10.63
N ARG A 92 3.28 4.38 11.76
CA ARG A 92 2.25 3.76 12.60
C ARG A 92 1.32 4.82 13.20
N MET A 93 1.88 5.90 13.76
CA MET A 93 1.11 7.06 14.20
C MET A 93 0.37 7.73 13.05
N LEU A 94 1.05 7.96 11.92
CA LEU A 94 0.45 8.60 10.76
C LEU A 94 -0.75 7.82 10.21
N PHE A 95 -0.64 6.49 10.09
CA PHE A 95 -1.72 5.63 9.63
C PHE A 95 -2.85 5.54 10.66
N ALA A 96 -2.53 5.48 11.96
CA ALA A 96 -3.53 5.56 13.01
C ALA A 96 -4.32 6.88 12.92
N ARG A 97 -3.64 8.00 12.62
CA ARG A 97 -4.31 9.29 12.40
C ARG A 97 -5.22 9.27 11.17
N PHE A 98 -4.78 8.71 10.04
CA PHE A 98 -5.63 8.51 8.86
C PHE A 98 -6.91 7.73 9.19
N LEU A 99 -6.79 6.66 10.00
CA LEU A 99 -7.95 5.88 10.42
C LEU A 99 -8.88 6.69 11.31
N ALA A 100 -8.34 7.40 12.31
CA ALA A 100 -9.13 8.20 13.25
C ALA A 100 -9.89 9.33 12.54
N GLU A 101 -9.22 10.11 11.69
CA GLU A 101 -9.81 11.23 10.95
C GLU A 101 -10.91 10.80 9.99
N ARG A 102 -10.78 9.61 9.40
CA ARG A 102 -11.80 9.07 8.49
C ARG A 102 -12.95 8.36 9.21
N GLY A 103 -12.98 8.34 10.55
CA GLY A 103 -13.95 7.57 11.33
C GLY A 103 -13.84 6.05 11.09
N LEU A 104 -12.65 5.60 10.68
CA LEU A 104 -12.33 4.23 10.36
C LEU A 104 -11.60 3.51 11.48
N LEU A 105 -10.99 4.21 12.43
CA LEU A 105 -10.43 3.58 13.63
C LEU A 105 -11.57 3.03 14.49
N ARG A 106 -11.51 1.74 14.83
CA ARG A 106 -12.63 1.02 15.48
C ARG A 106 -12.20 0.35 16.77
N HIS A 107 -13.07 0.38 17.78
CA HIS A 107 -12.90 -0.43 18.98
C HIS A 107 -12.96 -1.93 18.60
N PRO A 108 -11.98 -2.77 18.96
CA PRO A 108 -11.91 -4.16 18.52
C PRO A 108 -13.12 -5.01 18.92
N GLU A 109 -13.66 -4.78 20.13
CA GLU A 109 -14.78 -5.56 20.67
C GLU A 109 -16.16 -5.01 20.30
N HIS A 110 -16.34 -3.68 20.37
CA HIS A 110 -17.64 -3.02 20.15
C HIS A 110 -17.86 -2.54 18.72
N ASN A 111 -16.83 -2.52 17.89
CA ASN A 111 -16.89 -2.12 16.47
C ASN A 111 -17.44 -0.70 16.22
N VAL A 112 -17.30 0.19 17.21
CA VAL A 112 -17.68 1.61 17.12
C VAL A 112 -16.48 2.46 16.69
N PRO A 113 -16.69 3.55 15.92
CA PRO A 113 -15.61 4.49 15.61
C PRO A 113 -15.02 5.09 16.90
N VAL A 114 -13.70 5.31 16.91
CA VAL A 114 -12.97 5.88 18.05
C VAL A 114 -12.12 7.04 17.53
N THR A 115 -12.23 8.19 18.18
CA THR A 115 -11.41 9.38 17.92
C THR A 115 -10.11 9.32 18.73
N LEU A 116 -9.16 10.22 18.44
CA LEU A 116 -7.95 10.33 19.26
C LEU A 116 -8.22 10.90 20.65
N GLU A 117 -9.34 11.62 20.85
CA GLU A 117 -9.75 12.04 22.19
C GLU A 117 -10.26 10.84 22.99
N ASP A 118 -11.13 10.01 22.40
CA ASP A 118 -11.57 8.75 23.02
C ASP A 118 -10.37 7.85 23.37
N CYS A 119 -9.37 7.77 22.47
CA CYS A 119 -8.14 7.03 22.74
C CYS A 119 -7.36 7.58 23.94
N ARG A 120 -7.41 8.90 24.20
CA ARG A 120 -6.76 9.53 25.35
C ARG A 120 -7.48 9.15 26.65
N GLU A 121 -8.80 9.15 26.65
CA GLU A 121 -9.61 8.73 27.79
C GLU A 121 -9.33 7.25 28.12
N ILE A 122 -9.37 6.37 27.11
CA ILE A 122 -9.06 4.94 27.27
C ILE A 122 -7.62 4.72 27.77
N ALA A 123 -6.65 5.51 27.28
CA ALA A 123 -5.27 5.38 27.73
C ALA A 123 -5.12 5.68 29.23
N GLN A 124 -5.89 6.64 29.76
CA GLN A 124 -5.91 6.94 31.19
C GLN A 124 -6.57 5.84 32.00
N GLU A 125 -7.68 5.29 31.52
CA GLU A 125 -8.41 4.19 32.18
C GLU A 125 -7.61 2.89 32.23
N GLU A 126 -6.87 2.57 31.16
CA GLU A 126 -6.06 1.35 31.04
C GLU A 126 -4.60 1.52 31.49
N GLU A 127 -4.23 2.68 32.04
CA GLU A 127 -2.85 3.01 32.47
C GLU A 127 -1.81 2.82 31.35
N LEU A 128 -2.19 3.14 30.11
CA LEU A 128 -1.31 3.09 28.95
C LEU A 128 -0.51 4.40 28.79
N ALA A 129 0.56 4.32 28.00
CA ALA A 129 1.50 5.43 27.85
C ALA A 129 0.84 6.70 27.28
N ASP A 130 0.04 6.57 26.22
CA ASP A 130 -0.64 7.67 25.56
C ASP A 130 -1.77 7.19 24.62
N ALA A 131 -2.48 8.16 24.03
CA ALA A 131 -3.56 7.91 23.06
C ALA A 131 -3.09 7.18 21.79
N TRP A 132 -1.83 7.34 21.39
CA TRP A 132 -1.27 6.66 20.21
C TRP A 132 -1.10 5.17 20.48
N ALA A 133 -0.62 4.79 21.67
CA ALA A 133 -0.54 3.38 22.06
C ALA A 133 -1.91 2.66 21.90
N VAL A 134 -3.01 3.31 22.30
CA VAL A 134 -4.38 2.79 22.11
C VAL A 134 -4.75 2.74 20.63
N ALA A 135 -4.63 3.87 19.93
CA ALA A 135 -5.04 3.99 18.53
C ALA A 135 -4.32 2.97 17.64
N GLU A 136 -3.02 2.81 17.85
CA GLU A 136 -2.22 1.89 17.06
C GLU A 136 -2.44 0.42 17.44
N ARG A 137 -2.78 0.12 18.71
CA ARG A 137 -3.22 -1.22 19.14
C ARG A 137 -4.54 -1.61 18.46
N TYR A 138 -5.48 -0.68 18.40
CA TYR A 138 -6.76 -0.90 17.71
C TYR A 138 -6.55 -1.04 16.20
N ALA A 139 -5.75 -0.18 15.59
CA ALA A 139 -5.39 -0.28 14.18
C ALA A 139 -4.69 -1.61 13.84
N ALA A 140 -3.86 -2.14 14.74
CA ALA A 140 -3.22 -3.45 14.60
C ALA A 140 -4.20 -4.62 14.58
N SER A 141 -5.27 -4.55 15.36
CA SER A 141 -6.32 -5.57 15.32
C SER A 141 -7.07 -5.59 13.99
N MET A 142 -7.21 -4.42 13.35
CA MET A 142 -7.94 -4.25 12.10
C MET A 142 -7.10 -4.61 10.87
N LEU A 143 -5.81 -4.24 10.87
CA LEU A 143 -4.89 -4.40 9.75
C LEU A 143 -3.54 -4.96 10.23
N PRO A 144 -3.48 -6.22 10.70
CA PRO A 144 -2.25 -6.79 11.26
C PRO A 144 -1.08 -6.87 10.26
N ALA A 145 -1.37 -6.97 8.97
CA ALA A 145 -0.36 -6.94 7.91
C ALA A 145 0.31 -5.57 7.74
N VAL A 146 -0.43 -4.48 8.03
CA VAL A 146 0.04 -3.10 7.97
C VAL A 146 0.68 -2.70 9.29
N PHE A 147 0.07 -3.04 10.42
CA PHE A 147 0.52 -2.67 11.76
C PHE A 147 1.16 -3.88 12.43
N ARG A 148 2.42 -4.16 12.07
CA ARG A 148 3.17 -5.33 12.52
C ARG A 148 3.69 -5.15 13.94
N ILE A 149 2.84 -5.43 14.93
CA ILE A 149 3.19 -5.29 16.37
C ILE A 149 4.37 -6.14 16.81
N ASP A 150 4.63 -7.25 16.12
CA ASP A 150 5.73 -8.18 16.43
C ASP A 150 7.08 -7.74 15.81
N ASP A 151 7.13 -6.59 15.11
CA ASP A 151 8.38 -6.08 14.56
C ASP A 151 9.31 -5.62 15.71
N PRO A 152 10.53 -6.17 15.83
CA PRO A 152 11.44 -5.85 16.94
C PRO A 152 11.72 -4.35 17.10
N VAL A 153 11.66 -3.57 16.02
CA VAL A 153 11.92 -2.12 16.09
C VAL A 153 10.83 -1.35 16.86
N LEU A 154 9.60 -1.88 16.94
CA LEU A 154 8.52 -1.27 17.70
C LEU A 154 8.63 -1.52 19.21
N SER A 155 9.50 -2.44 19.63
CA SER A 155 9.86 -2.62 21.04
C SER A 155 10.92 -1.61 21.52
N LEU A 156 11.45 -0.76 20.62
CA LEU A 156 12.33 0.34 21.00
C LEU A 156 11.52 1.47 21.64
N THR A 157 11.92 1.89 22.83
CA THR A 157 11.42 3.10 23.47
C THR A 157 12.28 4.29 23.06
N LEU A 158 11.69 5.22 22.30
CA LEU A 158 12.33 6.50 21.95
C LEU A 158 12.42 7.41 23.18
N ASP A 159 13.30 8.41 23.14
CA ASP A 159 13.35 9.42 24.19
C ASP A 159 12.01 10.18 24.28
N PRO A 160 11.49 10.47 25.50
CA PRO A 160 10.21 11.16 25.64
C PRO A 160 10.14 12.51 24.91
N ALA A 161 11.23 13.26 24.81
CA ALA A 161 11.24 14.55 24.12
C ALA A 161 11.11 14.37 22.59
N GLN A 162 11.75 13.34 22.03
CA GLN A 162 11.62 12.98 20.62
C GLN A 162 10.21 12.46 20.33
N GLY A 163 9.68 11.56 21.18
CA GLY A 163 8.30 11.06 21.07
C GLY A 163 7.28 12.18 21.09
N GLN A 164 7.39 13.12 22.04
CA GLN A 164 6.51 14.29 22.13
C GLN A 164 6.60 15.19 20.89
N THR A 165 7.79 15.31 20.29
CA THR A 165 7.98 16.07 19.05
C THR A 165 7.29 15.40 17.88
N LEU A 166 7.42 14.07 17.72
CA LEU A 166 6.71 13.32 16.70
C LEU A 166 5.19 13.41 16.87
N HIS A 167 4.68 13.27 18.10
CA HIS A 167 3.26 13.44 18.41
C HIS A 167 2.73 14.81 18.00
N ARG A 168 3.49 15.87 18.28
CA ARG A 168 3.13 17.22 17.86
C ARG A 168 3.10 17.35 16.34
N LEU A 169 4.13 16.87 15.66
CA LEU A 169 4.24 16.94 14.20
C LEU A 169 3.05 16.27 13.49
N VAL A 170 2.60 15.11 13.96
CA VAL A 170 1.43 14.44 13.37
C VAL A 170 0.11 15.11 13.78
N THR A 171 0.00 15.65 15.00
CA THR A 171 -1.23 16.28 15.51
C THR A 171 -1.49 17.64 14.88
N ASP A 172 -0.44 18.40 14.59
CA ASP A 172 -0.51 19.76 14.03
C ASP A 172 -0.80 19.76 12.51
N LEU A 173 -0.79 18.59 11.86
CA LEU A 173 -1.25 18.47 10.48
C LEU A 173 -2.76 18.72 10.40
N ASP A 174 -3.15 19.47 9.36
CA ASP A 174 -4.56 19.77 9.09
C ASP A 174 -5.36 18.49 8.81
N GLY A 175 -6.60 18.41 9.32
CA GLY A 175 -7.51 17.29 9.12
C GLY A 175 -7.75 16.96 7.65
N ASP A 176 -7.79 17.97 6.77
CA ASP A 176 -8.02 17.79 5.34
C ASP A 176 -6.90 16.97 4.67
N VAL A 177 -5.68 16.99 5.24
CA VAL A 177 -4.58 16.12 4.80
C VAL A 177 -5.01 14.65 4.88
N PHE A 178 -5.71 14.28 5.95
CA PHE A 178 -6.10 12.91 6.19
C PHE A 178 -7.34 12.50 5.39
N GLN A 179 -8.11 13.46 4.88
CA GLN A 179 -9.29 13.20 4.03
C GLN A 179 -8.94 13.05 2.54
N ALA A 180 -7.91 13.77 2.06
CA ALA A 180 -7.53 13.74 0.65
C ALA A 180 -7.02 12.36 0.19
N GLU A 181 -7.35 11.99 -1.06
CA GLU A 181 -7.09 10.66 -1.61
C GLU A 181 -5.61 10.43 -1.96
N ASP A 182 -4.90 11.48 -2.36
CA ASP A 182 -3.50 11.43 -2.79
C ASP A 182 -2.49 11.68 -1.66
N SER A 183 -2.94 12.19 -0.51
CA SER A 183 -2.09 12.49 0.65
C SER A 183 -1.24 11.30 1.09
N LEU A 184 -1.81 10.10 1.17
CA LEU A 184 -1.07 8.91 1.57
C LEU A 184 0.10 8.63 0.62
N GLY A 185 -0.10 8.78 -0.69
CA GLY A 185 0.98 8.68 -1.67
C GLY A 185 2.09 9.69 -1.37
N TRP A 186 1.73 10.96 -1.19
CA TRP A 186 2.66 12.05 -0.87
C TRP A 186 3.48 11.81 0.39
N THR A 187 2.87 11.28 1.46
CA THR A 187 3.59 11.00 2.72
C THR A 187 4.83 10.14 2.50
N TYR A 188 4.69 9.10 1.68
CA TYR A 188 5.79 8.20 1.37
C TYR A 188 6.82 8.84 0.44
N GLN A 189 6.38 9.58 -0.59
CA GLN A 189 7.31 10.27 -1.48
C GLN A 189 8.21 11.22 -0.70
N PHE A 190 7.61 12.03 0.17
CA PHE A 190 8.31 13.02 0.98
C PHE A 190 9.27 12.35 1.97
N TRP A 191 8.89 11.21 2.57
CA TRP A 191 9.76 10.47 3.47
C TRP A 191 11.04 10.05 2.74
N ARG A 192 10.98 9.67 1.48
CA ARG A 192 12.13 9.15 0.72
C ARG A 192 13.03 10.19 0.08
N VAL A 193 12.63 11.47 0.06
CA VAL A 193 13.41 12.53 -0.59
C VAL A 193 14.86 12.56 -0.10
N ALA A 194 15.09 12.50 1.21
CA ALA A 194 16.45 12.56 1.77
C ALA A 194 17.32 11.36 1.34
N GLU A 195 16.76 10.15 1.30
CA GLU A 195 17.44 8.92 0.87
C GLU A 195 17.81 9.00 -0.62
N LYS A 196 16.87 9.47 -1.45
CA LYS A 196 17.08 9.68 -2.88
C LYS A 196 18.16 10.71 -3.16
N ASP A 197 18.13 11.85 -2.47
CA ASP A 197 19.12 12.93 -2.64
C ASP A 197 20.51 12.48 -2.19
N ALA A 198 20.60 11.73 -1.09
CA ALA A 198 21.85 11.15 -0.62
C ALA A 198 22.44 10.15 -1.64
N ALA A 199 21.61 9.25 -2.18
CA ALA A 199 22.05 8.28 -3.19
C ALA A 199 22.53 8.97 -4.48
N ASN A 200 21.80 9.99 -4.96
CA ASN A 200 22.18 10.75 -6.15
C ASN A 200 23.50 11.53 -5.93
N LYS A 201 23.67 12.15 -4.74
CA LYS A 201 24.86 12.93 -4.41
C LYS A 201 26.10 12.05 -4.22
N ALA A 202 25.94 10.81 -3.75
CA ALA A 202 27.06 9.92 -3.49
C ALA A 202 27.84 9.56 -4.77
N GLY A 203 27.24 9.70 -5.97
CA GLY A 203 27.91 9.50 -7.25
C GLY A 203 28.44 8.08 -7.49
N VAL A 204 28.08 7.14 -6.60
CA VAL A 204 28.43 5.72 -6.69
C VAL A 204 27.52 5.01 -7.67
N LYS A 205 28.04 3.93 -8.25
CA LYS A 205 27.23 3.04 -9.10
C LYS A 205 26.06 2.50 -8.28
N ILE A 206 24.84 2.80 -8.74
CA ILE A 206 23.58 2.35 -8.12
C ILE A 206 23.60 0.82 -8.01
N GLY A 207 23.63 0.32 -6.77
CA GLY A 207 23.59 -1.10 -6.44
C GLY A 207 22.19 -1.56 -6.01
N ALA A 208 22.10 -2.77 -5.46
CA ALA A 208 20.84 -3.33 -4.96
C ALA A 208 20.24 -2.52 -3.80
N ASP A 209 21.08 -1.78 -3.07
CA ASP A 209 20.67 -1.01 -1.91
C ASP A 209 20.11 0.36 -2.31
N GLU A 210 20.73 1.01 -3.30
CA GLU A 210 20.31 2.33 -3.77
C GLU A 210 19.20 2.28 -4.83
N ILE A 211 19.01 1.12 -5.49
CA ILE A 211 18.09 1.01 -6.64
C ILE A 211 16.68 1.44 -6.26
N SER A 212 16.15 1.01 -5.11
CA SER A 212 14.81 1.40 -4.67
C SER A 212 14.71 2.92 -4.50
N ALA A 213 15.73 3.58 -3.92
CA ALA A 213 15.77 5.02 -3.69
C ALA A 213 15.75 5.86 -4.96
N VAL A 214 16.50 5.42 -5.96
CA VAL A 214 16.70 6.21 -7.17
C VAL A 214 15.71 5.87 -8.29
N THR A 215 15.17 4.65 -8.34
CA THR A 215 14.25 4.21 -9.41
C THR A 215 12.77 4.31 -9.05
N GLN A 216 12.43 4.59 -7.79
CA GLN A 216 11.03 4.81 -7.41
C GLN A 216 10.52 6.13 -8.01
N LEU A 217 9.79 5.97 -9.12
CA LEU A 217 9.00 7.00 -9.77
C LEU A 217 7.53 6.67 -9.54
N PHE A 218 6.79 7.61 -8.99
CA PHE A 218 5.36 7.45 -8.80
C PHE A 218 4.64 7.71 -10.11
N THR A 219 3.68 6.85 -10.44
CA THR A 219 2.79 7.08 -11.57
C THR A 219 1.73 8.09 -11.17
N GLU A 220 1.67 9.19 -11.92
CA GLU A 220 0.67 10.25 -11.72
C GLU A 220 -0.75 9.70 -11.93
N PRO A 221 -1.76 10.19 -11.18
CA PRO A 221 -3.13 9.66 -11.23
C PRO A 221 -3.72 9.61 -12.66
N TYR A 222 -3.44 10.64 -13.48
CA TYR A 222 -3.95 10.68 -14.85
C TYR A 222 -3.38 9.58 -15.74
N MET A 223 -2.12 9.17 -15.53
CA MET A 223 -1.47 8.11 -16.29
C MET A 223 -2.06 6.75 -15.91
N VAL A 224 -2.25 6.51 -14.61
CA VAL A 224 -2.90 5.29 -14.09
C VAL A 224 -4.30 5.14 -14.69
N ARG A 225 -5.12 6.20 -14.62
CA ARG A 225 -6.46 6.21 -15.21
C ARG A 225 -6.42 6.01 -16.71
N PHE A 226 -5.54 6.69 -17.43
CA PHE A 226 -5.42 6.52 -18.87
C PHE A 226 -5.16 5.06 -19.24
N LEU A 227 -4.22 4.39 -18.57
CA LEU A 227 -3.89 2.99 -18.83
C LEU A 227 -5.06 2.05 -18.47
N LEU A 228 -5.67 2.22 -17.29
CA LEU A 228 -6.75 1.34 -16.84
C LEU A 228 -8.06 1.58 -17.58
N HIS A 229 -8.43 2.82 -17.87
CA HIS A 229 -9.63 3.15 -18.64
C HIS A 229 -9.54 2.59 -20.06
N ASN A 230 -8.38 2.70 -20.70
CA ASN A 230 -8.18 2.14 -22.05
C ASN A 230 -7.87 0.63 -22.04
N THR A 231 -7.86 -0.01 -20.87
CA THR A 231 -7.74 -1.47 -20.73
C THR A 231 -9.05 -2.08 -20.23
N LEU A 232 -9.36 -1.93 -18.93
CA LEU A 232 -10.58 -2.46 -18.31
C LEU A 232 -11.83 -1.72 -18.82
N GLY A 233 -11.74 -0.39 -18.99
CA GLY A 233 -12.85 0.41 -19.54
C GLY A 233 -13.11 0.11 -21.01
N ALA A 234 -12.07 -0.12 -21.82
CA ALA A 234 -12.23 -0.54 -23.21
C ALA A 234 -12.84 -1.95 -23.34
N TRP A 235 -12.40 -2.90 -22.51
CA TRP A 235 -13.03 -4.23 -22.40
C TRP A 235 -14.53 -4.11 -22.03
N TRP A 236 -14.86 -3.30 -21.03
CA TRP A 236 -16.24 -3.08 -20.60
C TRP A 236 -17.08 -2.39 -21.67
N ALA A 237 -16.57 -1.32 -22.28
CA ALA A 237 -17.25 -0.61 -23.35
C ALA A 237 -17.52 -1.51 -24.57
N GLY A 238 -16.59 -2.40 -24.93
CA GLY A 238 -16.84 -3.42 -25.95
C GLY A 238 -18.08 -4.27 -25.65
N LYS A 239 -18.25 -4.71 -24.40
CA LYS A 239 -19.46 -5.44 -23.96
C LYS A 239 -20.72 -4.59 -24.08
N VAL A 240 -20.67 -3.33 -23.62
CA VAL A 240 -21.82 -2.41 -23.69
C VAL A 240 -22.24 -2.16 -25.13
N LEU A 241 -21.29 -1.93 -26.04
CA LEU A 241 -21.56 -1.68 -27.45
C LEU A 241 -22.03 -2.94 -28.20
N ALA A 242 -21.55 -4.12 -27.80
CA ALA A 242 -22.07 -5.39 -28.33
C ALA A 242 -23.52 -5.63 -27.91
N ALA A 243 -23.88 -5.28 -26.66
CA ALA A 243 -25.26 -5.36 -26.16
C ALA A 243 -26.18 -4.27 -26.75
N SER A 244 -25.62 -3.11 -27.10
CA SER A 244 -26.35 -1.97 -27.68
C SER A 244 -25.70 -1.44 -28.97
N PRO A 245 -25.82 -2.15 -30.11
CA PRO A 245 -25.15 -1.75 -31.35
C PRO A 245 -25.52 -0.36 -31.88
N THR A 246 -26.74 0.10 -31.58
CA THR A 246 -27.24 1.43 -31.96
C THR A 246 -26.44 2.55 -31.28
N LEU A 247 -25.92 2.33 -30.08
CA LEU A 247 -25.09 3.29 -29.36
C LEU A 247 -23.79 3.57 -30.13
N ALA A 248 -23.19 2.53 -30.70
CA ALA A 248 -21.96 2.63 -31.49
C ALA A 248 -22.14 3.43 -32.79
N GLN A 249 -23.35 3.55 -33.32
CA GLN A 249 -23.64 4.29 -34.55
C GLN A 249 -24.10 5.73 -34.27
N ARG A 250 -24.93 5.91 -33.24
CA ARG A 250 -25.67 7.15 -33.00
C ARG A 250 -25.02 8.11 -32.01
N ALA A 251 -23.99 7.69 -31.28
CA ALA A 251 -23.29 8.59 -30.37
C ALA A 251 -22.70 9.79 -31.15
N LEU A 252 -23.05 10.99 -30.68
CA LEU A 252 -22.67 12.27 -31.30
C LEU A 252 -21.15 12.47 -31.27
N ASP A 253 -20.55 12.17 -30.11
CA ASP A 253 -19.15 12.37 -29.81
C ASP A 253 -18.65 11.34 -28.79
N GLU A 254 -17.35 11.45 -28.46
CA GLU A 254 -16.67 10.56 -27.52
C GLU A 254 -17.15 10.75 -26.08
N ASP A 255 -17.54 11.98 -25.69
CA ASP A 255 -18.00 12.28 -24.33
C ASP A 255 -19.33 11.59 -24.03
N ALA A 256 -20.28 11.67 -24.96
CA ALA A 256 -21.56 10.98 -24.89
C ALA A 256 -21.37 9.46 -24.82
N LEU A 257 -20.41 8.93 -25.59
CA LEU A 257 -20.11 7.51 -25.60
C LEU A 257 -19.42 7.05 -24.31
N ARG A 258 -18.49 7.83 -23.75
CA ARG A 258 -17.88 7.58 -22.43
C ARG A 258 -18.94 7.55 -21.34
N ALA A 259 -19.85 8.51 -21.32
CA ALA A 259 -20.93 8.56 -20.35
C ALA A 259 -21.86 7.33 -20.46
N ALA A 260 -22.24 6.95 -21.69
CA ALA A 260 -23.11 5.80 -21.92
C ALA A 260 -22.46 4.44 -21.61
N CYS A 261 -21.14 4.32 -21.82
CA CYS A 261 -20.39 3.09 -21.53
C CYS A 261 -19.92 2.99 -20.06
N SER A 262 -20.02 4.06 -19.27
CA SER A 262 -19.55 4.05 -17.88
C SER A 262 -20.55 3.33 -16.96
N PRO A 263 -20.09 2.40 -16.09
CA PRO A 263 -20.97 1.71 -15.16
C PRO A 263 -21.48 2.66 -14.06
N PRO A 264 -22.63 2.37 -13.42
CA PRO A 264 -23.14 3.21 -12.33
C PRO A 264 -22.12 3.38 -11.20
N GLY A 265 -21.82 4.64 -10.86
CA GLY A 265 -20.93 4.99 -9.76
C GLY A 265 -19.44 5.09 -10.11
N TYR A 266 -19.04 4.91 -11.37
CA TYR A 266 -17.67 5.12 -11.84
C TYR A 266 -17.66 5.72 -13.24
N SER A 267 -16.74 6.63 -13.54
CA SER A 267 -16.65 7.30 -14.85
C SER A 267 -15.34 6.98 -15.55
N PHE A 268 -15.42 6.52 -16.79
CA PHE A 268 -14.23 6.26 -17.62
C PHE A 268 -13.76 7.53 -18.37
N ASP A 269 -13.44 8.60 -17.64
CA ASP A 269 -13.12 9.92 -18.22
C ASP A 269 -11.99 9.92 -19.26
N MET A 270 -10.99 9.05 -19.07
CA MET A 270 -9.83 8.91 -19.97
C MET A 270 -9.98 7.84 -21.06
N LEU A 271 -11.14 7.15 -21.17
CA LEU A 271 -11.37 6.12 -22.19
C LEU A 271 -11.51 6.76 -23.58
N ARG A 272 -10.73 6.26 -24.54
CA ARG A 272 -10.71 6.76 -25.91
C ARG A 272 -11.50 5.86 -26.85
N PHE A 273 -12.22 6.48 -27.77
CA PHE A 273 -12.89 5.80 -28.87
C PHE A 273 -12.37 6.30 -30.21
N VAL A 274 -12.48 5.45 -31.23
CA VAL A 274 -12.26 5.82 -32.63
C VAL A 274 -13.52 5.52 -33.41
N LYS A 275 -13.82 6.36 -34.40
CA LYS A 275 -14.92 6.13 -35.34
C LYS A 275 -14.33 5.56 -36.62
N GLU A 276 -14.59 4.28 -36.87
CA GLU A 276 -14.25 3.66 -38.13
C GLU A 276 -15.29 4.05 -39.17
N VAL A 277 -14.84 4.44 -40.35
CA VAL A 277 -15.71 4.83 -41.47
C VAL A 277 -15.63 3.73 -42.50
N ASP A 278 -16.62 2.84 -42.50
CA ASP A 278 -16.83 1.84 -43.56
C ASP A 278 -18.05 2.27 -44.39
N GLY A 279 -17.82 3.05 -45.45
CA GLY A 279 -18.87 3.62 -46.29
C GLY A 279 -19.56 4.85 -45.65
N ASP A 280 -20.87 4.97 -45.80
CA ASP A 280 -21.65 6.13 -45.30
C ASP A 280 -21.99 6.04 -43.79
N ASP A 281 -21.75 4.90 -43.13
CA ASP A 281 -22.07 4.68 -41.71
C ASP A 281 -20.81 4.46 -40.87
N GLY A 282 -20.44 5.48 -40.08
CA GLY A 282 -19.30 5.39 -39.17
C GLY A 282 -19.66 4.73 -37.84
N ARG A 283 -18.90 3.72 -37.41
CA ARG A 283 -19.10 2.97 -36.16
C ARG A 283 -18.01 3.29 -35.13
N TRP A 284 -18.42 3.63 -33.92
CA TRP A 284 -17.53 3.81 -32.79
C TRP A 284 -17.06 2.47 -32.22
N ARG A 285 -15.78 2.41 -31.84
CA ARG A 285 -15.21 1.33 -31.03
C ARG A 285 -14.14 1.85 -30.08
N PRO A 286 -13.82 1.14 -28.99
CA PRO A 286 -12.70 1.50 -28.12
C PRO A 286 -11.40 1.56 -28.93
N ALA A 287 -10.60 2.61 -28.72
CA ALA A 287 -9.38 2.85 -29.46
C ALA A 287 -8.34 1.72 -29.26
N ALA A 288 -8.25 1.20 -28.03
CA ALA A 288 -7.37 0.11 -27.66
C ALA A 288 -7.87 -1.29 -28.09
N GLY A 289 -9.08 -1.38 -28.65
CA GLY A 289 -9.73 -2.65 -28.99
C GLY A 289 -10.60 -3.24 -27.86
N GLU A 290 -11.25 -4.36 -28.14
CA GLU A 290 -12.27 -4.99 -27.28
C GLU A 290 -11.78 -6.28 -26.59
N PHE A 291 -10.53 -6.67 -26.82
CA PHE A 291 -9.87 -7.83 -26.19
C PHE A 291 -10.68 -9.15 -26.25
N PRO A 292 -10.99 -9.70 -27.44
CA PRO A 292 -11.93 -10.81 -27.59
C PRO A 292 -11.54 -12.11 -26.85
N GLY A 293 -10.24 -12.32 -26.61
CA GLY A 293 -9.69 -13.46 -25.87
C GLY A 293 -9.65 -13.29 -24.35
N TRP A 294 -10.07 -12.13 -23.84
CA TRP A 294 -10.18 -11.90 -22.39
C TRP A 294 -11.43 -12.59 -21.82
N PRO A 295 -11.47 -12.79 -20.49
CA PRO A 295 -12.65 -13.31 -19.83
C PRO A 295 -13.92 -12.51 -20.18
N LYS A 296 -15.05 -13.20 -20.25
CA LYS A 296 -16.34 -12.57 -20.60
C LYS A 296 -17.01 -11.86 -19.42
N GLU A 297 -16.68 -12.25 -18.20
CA GLU A 297 -17.32 -11.77 -16.97
C GLU A 297 -16.32 -11.10 -16.04
N ALA A 298 -16.75 -10.06 -15.30
CA ALA A 298 -15.89 -9.33 -14.37
C ALA A 298 -15.24 -10.23 -13.29
N ARG A 299 -15.94 -11.23 -12.72
CA ARG A 299 -15.35 -12.24 -11.77
C ARG A 299 -14.09 -12.90 -12.28
N ALA A 300 -14.02 -13.12 -13.59
CA ALA A 300 -12.98 -13.94 -14.19
C ALA A 300 -11.74 -13.11 -14.56
N ILE A 301 -11.80 -11.79 -14.48
CA ILE A 301 -10.64 -10.91 -14.69
C ILE A 301 -9.69 -11.06 -13.51
N THR A 302 -8.40 -11.27 -13.78
CA THR A 302 -7.34 -11.18 -12.77
C THR A 302 -6.38 -10.09 -13.16
N MET A 303 -6.16 -9.12 -12.28
CA MET A 303 -5.20 -8.04 -12.45
C MET A 303 -4.01 -8.24 -11.52
N LEU A 304 -2.82 -8.10 -12.08
CA LEU A 304 -1.57 -8.09 -11.35
C LEU A 304 -0.82 -6.79 -11.64
N ASP A 305 -0.49 -6.05 -10.59
CA ASP A 305 0.55 -5.02 -10.65
C ASP A 305 1.87 -5.60 -10.08
N PRO A 306 2.85 -5.98 -10.91
CA PRO A 306 4.04 -6.69 -10.46
C PRO A 306 5.08 -5.79 -9.76
N CYS A 307 4.89 -4.47 -9.77
CA CYS A 307 5.79 -3.48 -9.17
C CYS A 307 4.95 -2.36 -8.54
N CYS A 308 4.09 -2.72 -7.59
CA CYS A 308 2.96 -1.87 -7.23
C CYS A 308 3.32 -0.61 -6.46
N GLY A 309 4.53 -0.49 -5.91
CA GLY A 309 4.95 0.66 -5.13
C GLY A 309 3.94 0.98 -4.03
N SER A 310 3.47 2.23 -3.97
CA SER A 310 2.42 2.69 -3.03
C SER A 310 0.99 2.23 -3.40
N GLY A 311 0.80 1.49 -4.49
CA GLY A 311 -0.47 0.87 -4.86
C GLY A 311 -1.43 1.72 -5.69
N HIS A 312 -0.96 2.75 -6.42
CA HIS A 312 -1.86 3.62 -7.21
C HIS A 312 -2.67 2.86 -8.28
N PHE A 313 -2.06 1.91 -8.99
CA PHE A 313 -2.81 1.05 -9.91
C PHE A 313 -3.79 0.14 -9.16
N LEU A 314 -3.39 -0.37 -7.99
CA LEU A 314 -4.24 -1.28 -7.21
C LEU A 314 -5.51 -0.58 -6.71
N THR A 315 -5.40 0.65 -6.20
CA THR A 315 -6.55 1.40 -5.69
C THR A 315 -7.50 1.83 -6.81
N GLU A 316 -6.97 2.31 -7.95
CA GLU A 316 -7.78 2.69 -9.10
C GLU A 316 -8.45 1.46 -9.74
N ALA A 317 -7.71 0.36 -9.90
CA ALA A 317 -8.27 -0.88 -10.40
C ALA A 317 -9.33 -1.47 -9.47
N LEU A 318 -9.13 -1.41 -8.15
CA LEU A 318 -10.14 -1.85 -7.19
C LEU A 318 -11.46 -1.09 -7.40
N ALA A 319 -11.40 0.23 -7.57
CA ALA A 319 -12.58 1.04 -7.82
C ALA A 319 -13.29 0.65 -9.12
N ILE A 320 -12.54 0.43 -10.20
CA ILE A 320 -13.07 -0.06 -11.48
C ILE A 320 -13.73 -1.43 -11.29
N LEU A 321 -13.01 -2.40 -10.74
CA LEU A 321 -13.47 -3.77 -10.55
C LEU A 321 -14.75 -3.81 -9.72
N ILE A 322 -14.82 -3.05 -8.61
CA ILE A 322 -16.05 -2.95 -7.81
C ILE A 322 -17.22 -2.44 -8.65
N ALA A 323 -17.02 -1.38 -9.44
CA ALA A 323 -18.08 -0.83 -10.28
C ALA A 323 -18.56 -1.84 -11.34
N LEU A 324 -17.64 -2.57 -11.96
CA LEU A 324 -17.96 -3.62 -12.94
C LEU A 324 -18.72 -4.78 -12.30
N ARG A 325 -18.25 -5.29 -11.15
CA ARG A 325 -18.88 -6.39 -10.41
C ARG A 325 -20.30 -6.01 -9.96
N LYS A 326 -20.50 -4.79 -9.46
CA LYS A 326 -21.83 -4.27 -9.12
C LYS A 326 -22.76 -4.22 -10.34
N ALA A 327 -22.27 -3.70 -11.47
CA ALA A 327 -23.06 -3.52 -12.67
C ALA A 327 -23.43 -4.86 -13.34
N GLU A 328 -22.51 -5.82 -13.37
CA GLU A 328 -22.71 -7.10 -14.05
C GLU A 328 -23.48 -8.12 -13.19
N GLU A 329 -23.26 -8.13 -11.87
CA GLU A 329 -23.78 -9.18 -10.98
C GLU A 329 -24.80 -8.68 -9.95
N GLY A 330 -25.06 -7.37 -9.91
CA GLY A 330 -26.00 -6.80 -8.95
C GLY A 330 -25.54 -6.87 -7.49
N LEU A 331 -24.22 -7.00 -7.27
CA LEU A 331 -23.65 -7.06 -5.92
C LEU A 331 -23.87 -5.75 -5.15
N SER A 332 -24.01 -5.86 -3.84
CA SER A 332 -23.90 -4.70 -2.94
C SER A 332 -22.47 -4.13 -2.98
N ALA A 333 -22.29 -2.88 -2.54
CA ALA A 333 -20.96 -2.28 -2.48
C ALA A 333 -19.99 -3.05 -1.54
N PRO A 334 -20.41 -3.48 -0.33
CA PRO A 334 -19.59 -4.36 0.51
C PRO A 334 -19.21 -5.68 -0.19
N ASP A 335 -20.18 -6.40 -0.76
CA ASP A 335 -19.93 -7.71 -1.39
C ASP A 335 -19.00 -7.59 -2.59
N ALA A 336 -19.17 -6.53 -3.40
CA ALA A 336 -18.31 -6.25 -4.53
C ALA A 336 -16.86 -5.95 -4.12
N VAL A 337 -16.64 -5.29 -2.98
CA VAL A 337 -15.29 -5.07 -2.40
C VAL A 337 -14.65 -6.40 -2.03
N VAL A 338 -15.35 -7.25 -1.27
CA VAL A 338 -14.83 -8.56 -0.85
C VAL A 338 -14.50 -9.43 -2.05
N ALA A 339 -15.39 -9.45 -3.04
CA ALA A 339 -15.21 -10.16 -4.29
C ALA A 339 -14.01 -9.65 -5.09
N ALA A 340 -13.90 -8.33 -5.28
CA ALA A 340 -12.80 -7.74 -6.06
C ALA A 340 -11.43 -8.00 -5.42
N LEU A 341 -11.33 -7.86 -4.10
CA LEU A 341 -10.12 -8.19 -3.36
C LEU A 341 -9.80 -9.69 -3.46
N SER A 342 -10.77 -10.56 -3.25
CA SER A 342 -10.51 -12.00 -3.21
C SER A 342 -10.19 -12.58 -4.59
N GLU A 343 -10.85 -12.11 -5.64
CA GLU A 343 -10.86 -12.82 -6.93
C GLU A 343 -10.10 -12.09 -8.04
N ASN A 344 -9.98 -10.76 -7.97
CA ASN A 344 -9.51 -9.96 -9.09
C ASN A 344 -8.16 -9.29 -8.86
N LEU A 345 -7.87 -8.76 -7.66
CA LEU A 345 -6.77 -7.81 -7.45
C LEU A 345 -5.53 -8.46 -6.82
N HIS A 346 -4.37 -8.32 -7.47
CA HIS A 346 -3.07 -8.81 -6.99
C HIS A 346 -1.95 -7.78 -7.19
N GLY A 347 -0.97 -7.75 -6.28
CA GLY A 347 0.18 -6.84 -6.36
C GLY A 347 1.48 -7.47 -5.90
N LEU A 348 2.61 -7.10 -6.49
CA LEU A 348 3.93 -7.52 -6.04
C LEU A 348 4.83 -6.29 -5.90
N GLU A 349 5.69 -6.33 -4.90
CA GLU A 349 6.62 -5.24 -4.63
C GLU A 349 7.81 -5.77 -3.84
N ILE A 350 9.01 -5.30 -4.16
CA ILE A 350 10.24 -5.75 -3.53
C ILE A 350 10.50 -5.03 -2.19
N ASP A 351 10.09 -3.76 -2.06
CA ASP A 351 10.22 -3.00 -0.81
C ASP A 351 9.05 -3.29 0.14
N GLY A 352 9.35 -3.89 1.29
CA GLY A 352 8.36 -4.19 2.33
C GLY A 352 7.60 -2.96 2.86
N ARG A 353 8.20 -1.76 2.81
CA ARG A 353 7.55 -0.50 3.20
C ARG A 353 6.50 -0.08 2.18
N CYS A 354 6.80 -0.23 0.88
CA CYS A 354 5.82 -0.01 -0.19
C CYS A 354 4.64 -0.99 -0.06
N VAL A 355 4.91 -2.27 0.22
CA VAL A 355 3.86 -3.27 0.46
C VAL A 355 2.91 -2.83 1.57
N GLN A 356 3.45 -2.32 2.69
CA GLN A 356 2.66 -1.82 3.81
C GLN A 356 1.75 -0.65 3.41
N ILE A 357 2.29 0.32 2.66
CA ILE A 357 1.54 1.48 2.18
C ILE A 357 0.46 1.07 1.17
N ALA A 358 0.80 0.22 0.20
CA ALA A 358 -0.15 -0.27 -0.79
C ALA A 358 -1.31 -1.02 -0.12
N ALA A 359 -1.00 -1.89 0.85
CA ALA A 359 -2.02 -2.59 1.63
C ALA A 359 -2.93 -1.62 2.38
N PHE A 360 -2.36 -0.57 3.00
CA PHE A 360 -3.15 0.45 3.69
C PHE A 360 -4.02 1.27 2.73
N ALA A 361 -3.47 1.69 1.58
CA ALA A 361 -4.19 2.44 0.55
C ALA A 361 -5.36 1.64 -0.04
N VAL A 362 -5.15 0.34 -0.30
CA VAL A 362 -6.19 -0.60 -0.74
C VAL A 362 -7.28 -0.74 0.32
N ALA A 363 -6.92 -0.87 1.60
CA ALA A 363 -7.89 -0.95 2.69
C ALA A 363 -8.75 0.32 2.81
N LEU A 364 -8.12 1.51 2.77
CA LEU A 364 -8.84 2.79 2.78
C LEU A 364 -9.79 2.92 1.57
N THR A 365 -9.35 2.48 0.39
CA THR A 365 -10.19 2.48 -0.82
C THR A 365 -11.37 1.53 -0.69
N ALA A 366 -11.13 0.32 -0.17
CA ALA A 366 -12.15 -0.69 0.08
C ALA A 366 -13.23 -0.16 1.04
N TRP A 367 -12.84 0.44 2.17
CA TRP A 367 -13.80 0.99 3.13
C TRP A 367 -14.50 2.26 2.66
N ARG A 368 -13.84 3.09 1.85
CA ARG A 368 -14.48 4.26 1.24
C ARG A 368 -15.63 3.87 0.32
N ILE A 369 -15.48 2.77 -0.44
CA ILE A 369 -16.47 2.34 -1.42
C ILE A 369 -17.51 1.41 -0.81
N GLY A 370 -17.08 0.41 -0.04
CA GLY A 370 -17.95 -0.61 0.54
C GLY A 370 -18.47 -0.29 1.95
N GLY A 371 -18.01 0.80 2.56
CA GLY A 371 -18.22 1.02 3.99
C GLY A 371 -17.33 0.13 4.86
N TRP A 372 -17.42 0.34 6.17
CA TRP A 372 -16.67 -0.46 7.14
C TRP A 372 -17.11 -1.94 7.07
N GLN A 373 -16.12 -2.83 6.93
CA GLN A 373 -16.29 -4.27 6.92
C GLN A 373 -14.95 -4.95 7.21
N ALA A 374 -14.98 -6.20 7.67
CA ALA A 374 -13.78 -7.02 7.74
C ALA A 374 -13.29 -7.30 6.31
N LEU A 375 -12.03 -6.98 6.03
CA LEU A 375 -11.43 -7.22 4.73
C LEU A 375 -10.80 -8.61 4.67
N PRO A 376 -10.86 -9.30 3.51
CA PRO A 376 -10.16 -10.57 3.34
C PRO A 376 -8.65 -10.37 3.54
N GLN A 377 -7.98 -11.32 4.20
CA GLN A 377 -6.54 -11.22 4.41
C GLN A 377 -5.79 -11.29 3.06
N PRO A 378 -4.83 -10.39 2.80
CA PRO A 378 -3.87 -10.59 1.73
C PRO A 378 -2.94 -11.75 2.09
N HIS A 379 -2.77 -12.72 1.18
CA HIS A 379 -1.75 -13.77 1.32
C HIS A 379 -0.36 -13.12 1.26
N MET A 380 0.27 -13.00 2.43
CA MET A 380 1.69 -12.65 2.56
C MET A 380 2.49 -13.92 2.90
N PRO A 381 3.30 -14.47 2.00
CA PRO A 381 4.26 -15.51 2.36
C PRO A 381 5.39 -14.84 3.16
N GLY A 382 5.40 -15.00 4.49
CA GLY A 382 6.49 -14.44 5.30
C GLY A 382 6.40 -14.51 6.82
N SER A 383 5.26 -14.80 7.46
CA SER A 383 5.23 -14.97 8.93
C SER A 383 5.51 -16.41 9.33
N ALA A 384 6.76 -16.67 9.74
CA ALA A 384 7.19 -17.96 10.23
C ALA A 384 6.51 -18.29 11.58
N HIS A 385 5.46 -19.12 11.54
CA HIS A 385 5.30 -20.34 12.36
C HIS A 385 3.87 -20.91 12.23
N ARG A 386 3.66 -21.82 11.26
CA ARG A 386 3.17 -23.20 11.52
C ARG A 386 2.93 -23.99 10.22
N ARG A 387 3.71 -25.08 10.09
CA ARG A 387 3.47 -26.38 9.42
C ARG A 387 3.12 -26.40 7.93
N TYR A 388 4.08 -26.94 7.18
CA TYR A 388 3.87 -27.76 5.99
C TYR A 388 2.57 -28.57 6.02
N LEU A 389 1.59 -28.15 5.22
CA LEU A 389 0.62 -29.04 4.57
C LEU A 389 0.39 -28.48 3.16
N TRP A 390 1.23 -28.94 2.24
CA TRP A 390 0.92 -28.86 0.82
C TRP A 390 -0.25 -29.83 0.58
N LYS A 391 -1.47 -29.30 0.53
CA LYS A 391 -2.60 -30.00 -0.08
C LYS A 391 -3.14 -29.12 -1.20
N ASN A 392 -3.06 -29.67 -2.41
CA ASN A 392 -3.73 -29.22 -3.61
C ASN A 392 -5.16 -28.74 -3.33
N SER A 393 -5.38 -27.44 -3.42
CA SER A 393 -6.69 -26.90 -3.77
C SER A 393 -6.48 -25.83 -4.84
N ARG A 394 -6.82 -26.16 -6.09
CA ARG A 394 -6.79 -25.29 -7.27
C ARG A 394 -7.76 -24.09 -7.21
N HIS A 395 -8.17 -23.62 -6.03
CA HIS A 395 -9.31 -22.69 -5.90
C HIS A 395 -9.19 -21.56 -4.86
N SER A 396 -8.03 -21.34 -4.23
CA SER A 396 -7.85 -20.17 -3.36
C SER A 396 -7.23 -19.01 -4.14
N ARG A 397 -8.07 -18.23 -4.83
CA ARG A 397 -7.74 -16.89 -5.36
C ARG A 397 -7.87 -15.91 -4.19
N THR A 398 -6.84 -15.12 -3.94
CA THR A 398 -6.83 -14.09 -2.89
C THR A 398 -5.76 -13.07 -3.24
N VAL A 399 -5.92 -11.81 -2.80
CA VAL A 399 -4.88 -10.77 -2.87
C VAL A 399 -3.55 -11.36 -2.43
N ILE A 400 -2.56 -11.33 -3.32
CA ILE A 400 -1.17 -11.63 -2.97
C ILE A 400 -0.49 -10.27 -2.93
N LEU A 401 0.09 -9.91 -1.80
CA LEU A 401 1.06 -8.80 -1.66
C LEU A 401 2.29 -9.42 -1.01
N THR A 402 3.36 -9.65 -1.78
CA THR A 402 4.57 -10.33 -1.25
C THR A 402 5.80 -9.49 -1.48
N CYS A 403 6.67 -9.46 -0.47
CA CYS A 403 8.06 -9.05 -0.61
C CYS A 403 8.83 -10.18 -1.31
N GLY A 404 9.31 -9.93 -2.54
CA GLY A 404 10.07 -10.91 -3.31
C GLY A 404 11.58 -10.80 -3.07
N SER A 405 12.20 -11.78 -2.42
CA SER A 405 13.67 -11.94 -2.53
C SER A 405 14.03 -12.40 -3.95
N ALA A 406 14.95 -11.72 -4.63
CA ALA A 406 15.35 -11.94 -6.03
C ALA A 406 15.75 -13.39 -6.39
N SER A 407 16.02 -14.25 -5.41
CA SER A 407 16.58 -15.60 -5.60
C SER A 407 15.56 -16.68 -6.01
N ARG A 408 14.24 -16.44 -5.93
CA ARG A 408 13.21 -17.49 -6.20
C ARG A 408 12.29 -17.23 -7.40
N LEU A 409 12.34 -16.04 -8.01
CA LEU A 409 11.49 -15.69 -9.16
C LEU A 409 11.97 -16.28 -10.50
N TYR A 410 13.23 -16.73 -10.58
CA TYR A 410 13.78 -17.28 -11.83
C TYR A 410 13.27 -18.68 -12.20
N THR A 411 12.59 -19.41 -11.31
CA THR A 411 12.15 -20.78 -11.60
C THR A 411 10.78 -20.87 -12.29
N VAL A 412 9.99 -19.79 -12.33
CA VAL A 412 8.63 -19.82 -12.92
C VAL A 412 8.60 -19.44 -14.41
N CYS A 413 9.63 -18.74 -14.92
CA CYS A 413 9.71 -18.35 -16.34
C CYS A 413 10.58 -19.28 -17.23
N SER A 414 11.01 -20.45 -16.75
CA SER A 414 11.87 -21.39 -17.49
C SER A 414 11.26 -22.78 -17.63
N HIS A 415 10.03 -22.88 -18.15
CA HIS A 415 9.61 -24.08 -18.85
C HIS A 415 9.52 -23.79 -20.35
N LYS A 416 10.69 -23.94 -20.99
CA LYS A 416 10.84 -24.01 -22.44
C LYS A 416 9.92 -25.10 -23.00
N HIS A 417 9.14 -24.72 -24.00
CA HIS A 417 8.74 -25.63 -25.07
C HIS A 417 10.00 -26.30 -25.64
N GLN A 418 10.16 -27.58 -25.37
CA GLN A 418 10.82 -28.51 -26.29
C GLN A 418 9.77 -29.53 -26.71
N SER A 419 9.08 -29.21 -27.80
CA SER A 419 8.34 -30.19 -28.60
C SER A 419 9.34 -30.81 -29.57
N SER A 420 9.76 -32.03 -29.27
CA SER A 420 10.40 -32.91 -30.26
C SER A 420 9.35 -33.33 -31.30
N ALA A 421 9.58 -32.99 -32.57
CA ALA A 421 8.96 -33.71 -33.67
C ALA A 421 9.99 -34.69 -34.22
N ALA A 422 9.61 -35.97 -34.21
CA ALA A 422 10.18 -37.01 -35.06
C ALA A 422 9.60 -36.89 -36.48
#